data_AF-A0A8T2NGA2-F1
#
_entry.id   AF-A0A8T2NGA2-F1
#
_cell.length_a   1.000
_cell.length_b   1.000
_cell.length_c   1.000
_cell.angle_alpha   90.00
_cell.angle_beta   90.00
_cell.angle_gamma   90.00
#
_symmetry.space_group_name_H-M   'P 1'
#
loop_
_entity.id
_entity.type
_entity.pdbx_description
1 polymer ?
#
loop_
_entity_poly.entity_id
_entity_poly.type
_entity_poly.pdbx_seq_one_letter_code
_entity_poly.pdbx_strand_id
1 'polypeptide(L)'
;MPSSVGDMTLTPEQEFLQKQQQELDGALKKIIQQHKHEIATIERDCLNHKQQLLRAREAAMWELEERHLQEKHQLLKQQLKDQYFMQRHQLLKRHEKTLTSLLTHSITALLLGGEMEQMQRYNQRLIEEMKNRQAQERGRLPKIQRSEAKTRMAMFKKSLRITSTGTPEQDREKIKQFAAQEDKRQKNERLHQHQKHENQMRDLQLQCDANLRELQQLQNEKCHLLIEHETQKLKELDEEHSQELKEWREKLRPRKKALEEEFARKLQEQEVFFKMSGESECLNPSAQSRISKFYPIPRGALGAVQTVLPDPPPPLPFTLATSDNQST
;
A
#
# COMPACT_ATOMS: atom_id res chain seq x y z
N MET A 1 110.61 25.12 3.66
CA MET A 1 110.06 26.46 3.95
C MET A 1 108.54 26.37 3.84
N PRO A 2 107.79 26.44 4.95
CA PRO A 2 106.33 26.43 4.92
C PRO A 2 105.82 27.86 4.68
N SER A 3 105.06 28.07 3.60
CA SER A 3 104.38 29.34 3.36
C SER A 3 103.14 29.41 4.26
N SER A 4 103.21 30.30 5.24
CA SER A 4 102.17 30.56 6.23
C SER A 4 100.94 31.16 5.55
N VAL A 5 99.78 30.57 5.89
CA VAL A 5 98.44 30.99 5.51
C VAL A 5 98.21 32.39 6.07
N GLY A 6 98.08 33.38 5.20
CA GLY A 6 97.72 34.75 5.57
C GLY A 6 96.24 34.82 5.95
N ASP A 7 95.99 35.10 7.22
CA ASP A 7 94.69 35.38 7.82
C ASP A 7 94.10 36.67 7.20
N MET A 8 92.99 36.54 6.46
CA MET A 8 92.25 37.67 5.90
C MET A 8 91.37 38.29 6.99
N THR A 9 91.89 39.32 7.65
CA THR A 9 91.10 40.15 8.58
C THR A 9 90.29 41.21 7.79
N LEU A 10 88.97 41.18 7.93
CA LEU A 10 88.03 42.14 7.32
C LEU A 10 88.25 43.54 7.90
N THR A 11 88.04 44.60 7.10
CA THR A 11 88.11 45.97 7.62
C THR A 11 86.90 46.27 8.53
N PRO A 12 87.02 47.14 9.56
CA PRO A 12 85.92 47.48 10.47
C PRO A 12 84.65 47.97 9.76
N GLU A 13 84.80 48.62 8.60
CA GLU A 13 83.71 49.06 7.73
C GLU A 13 83.02 47.89 7.00
N GLN A 14 83.78 46.89 6.53
CA GLN A 14 83.22 45.67 5.95
C GLN A 14 82.46 44.84 6.99
N GLU A 15 82.96 44.75 8.22
CA GLU A 15 82.27 44.04 9.31
C GLU A 15 80.94 44.74 9.67
N PHE A 16 80.93 46.08 9.72
CA PHE A 16 79.71 46.85 9.96
C PHE A 16 78.65 46.66 8.87
N LEU A 17 79.05 46.73 7.59
CA LEU A 17 78.16 46.49 6.46
C LEU A 17 77.63 45.05 6.44
N GLN A 18 78.48 44.07 6.73
CA GLN A 18 78.09 42.67 6.83
C GLN A 18 77.08 42.45 7.95
N LYS A 19 77.26 43.11 9.10
CA LYS A 19 76.34 43.03 10.23
C LYS A 19 74.98 43.65 9.91
N GLN A 20 74.94 44.83 9.28
CA GLN A 20 73.67 45.41 8.82
C GLN A 20 72.96 44.52 7.80
N GLN A 21 73.68 43.93 6.86
CA GLN A 21 73.10 43.00 5.89
C GLN A 21 72.51 41.77 6.58
N GLN A 22 73.21 41.19 7.56
CA GLN A 22 72.70 40.07 8.35
C GLN A 22 71.46 40.44 9.18
N GLU A 23 71.42 41.63 9.77
CA GLU A 23 70.26 42.12 10.51
C GLU A 23 69.05 42.32 9.60
N LEU A 24 69.25 42.90 8.41
CA LEU A 24 68.21 43.08 7.40
C LEU A 24 67.68 41.72 6.89
N ASP A 25 68.58 40.79 6.55
CA ASP A 25 68.21 39.45 6.09
C ASP A 25 67.48 38.67 7.19
N GLY A 26 67.88 38.85 8.45
CA GLY A 26 67.22 38.26 9.62
C GLY A 26 65.81 38.82 9.83
N ALA A 27 65.63 40.14 9.70
CA ALA A 27 64.32 40.78 9.79
C ALA A 27 63.40 40.35 8.63
N LEU A 28 63.91 40.31 7.40
CA LEU A 28 63.18 39.86 6.22
C LEU A 28 62.72 38.40 6.36
N LYS A 29 63.61 37.51 6.83
CA LYS A 29 63.29 36.10 7.13
C LYS A 29 62.14 35.98 8.12
N LYS A 30 62.17 36.75 9.22
CA LYS A 30 61.11 36.75 10.23
C LYS A 30 59.76 37.17 9.66
N ILE A 31 59.71 38.27 8.90
CA ILE A 31 58.48 38.76 8.27
C ILE A 31 57.92 37.73 7.29
N ILE A 32 58.77 37.12 6.47
CA ILE A 32 58.36 36.07 5.52
C ILE A 32 57.81 34.84 6.25
N GLN A 33 58.48 34.38 7.31
CA GLN A 33 58.02 33.25 8.11
C GLN A 33 56.67 33.53 8.78
N GLN A 34 56.51 34.72 9.35
CA GLN A 34 55.27 35.14 9.98
C GLN A 34 54.12 35.19 8.96
N HIS A 35 54.33 35.80 7.80
CA HIS A 35 53.31 35.88 6.76
C HIS A 35 52.96 34.49 6.18
N LYS A 36 53.95 33.59 6.02
CA LYS A 36 53.70 32.18 5.64
C LYS A 36 52.83 31.47 6.69
N HIS A 37 53.08 31.70 7.97
CA HIS A 37 52.29 31.12 9.05
C HIS A 37 50.86 31.67 9.10
N GLU A 38 50.69 32.98 8.90
CA GLU A 38 49.39 33.63 8.82
C GLU A 38 48.57 33.08 7.64
N ILE A 39 49.17 32.99 6.45
CA ILE A 39 48.51 32.41 5.26
C ILE A 39 48.11 30.94 5.52
N ALA A 40 49.00 30.12 6.09
CA ALA A 40 48.69 28.73 6.40
C ALA A 40 47.54 28.58 7.41
N THR A 41 47.38 29.55 8.31
CA THR A 41 46.29 29.58 9.29
C THR A 41 44.98 29.97 8.63
N ILE A 42 44.96 31.05 7.84
CA ILE A 42 43.77 31.50 7.10
C ILE A 42 43.26 30.41 6.14
N GLU A 43 44.17 29.76 5.40
CA GLU A 43 43.81 28.68 4.47
C GLU A 43 43.23 27.45 5.20
N ARG A 44 43.75 27.13 6.38
CA ARG A 44 43.19 26.05 7.22
C ARG A 44 41.80 26.41 7.73
N ASP A 45 41.59 27.63 8.17
CA ASP A 45 40.27 28.09 8.65
C ASP A 45 39.25 28.13 7.52
N CYS A 46 39.65 28.59 6.33
CA CYS A 46 38.83 28.56 5.12
C CYS A 46 38.42 27.13 4.74
N LEU A 47 39.37 26.19 4.77
CA LEU A 47 39.10 24.78 4.49
C LEU A 47 38.13 24.16 5.52
N ASN A 48 38.30 24.47 6.81
CA ASN A 48 37.37 24.05 7.86
C ASN A 48 35.97 24.62 7.66
N HIS A 49 35.88 25.92 7.38
CA HIS A 49 34.59 26.58 7.13
C HIS A 49 33.88 25.97 5.92
N LYS A 50 34.60 25.72 4.83
CA LYS A 50 34.10 25.00 3.66
C LYS A 50 33.56 23.62 4.02
N GLN A 51 34.29 22.85 4.84
CA GLN A 51 33.83 21.54 5.27
C GLN A 51 32.55 21.62 6.11
N GLN A 52 32.43 22.62 6.97
CA GLN A 52 31.23 22.81 7.77
C GLN A 52 30.00 23.11 6.90
N LEU A 53 30.16 23.93 5.85
CA LEU A 53 29.11 24.16 4.85
C LEU A 53 28.73 22.89 4.09
N LEU A 54 29.72 22.06 3.71
CA LEU A 54 29.46 20.78 3.05
C LEU A 54 28.71 19.81 3.96
N ARG A 55 29.10 19.69 5.24
CA ARG A 55 28.37 18.88 6.23
C ARG A 55 26.93 19.36 6.43
N ALA A 56 26.74 20.68 6.55
CA ALA A 56 25.40 21.26 6.70
C ALA A 56 24.52 21.00 5.47
N ARG A 57 25.08 21.16 4.26
CA ARG A 57 24.39 20.85 3.01
C ARG A 57 24.00 19.37 2.94
N GLU A 58 24.92 18.47 3.27
CA GLU A 58 24.66 17.03 3.24
C GLU A 58 23.61 16.61 4.28
N ALA A 59 23.66 17.17 5.49
CA ALA A 59 22.63 16.96 6.51
C ALA A 59 21.24 17.41 6.03
N ALA A 60 21.13 18.61 5.44
CA ALA A 60 19.87 19.12 4.89
C ALA A 60 19.33 18.24 3.75
N MET A 61 20.22 17.71 2.90
CA MET A 61 19.83 16.75 1.86
C MET A 61 19.29 15.45 2.46
N TRP A 62 19.93 14.90 3.50
CA TRP A 62 19.46 13.67 4.14
C TRP A 62 18.10 13.85 4.83
N GLU A 63 17.88 14.98 5.51
CA GLU A 63 16.58 15.30 6.11
C GLU A 63 15.48 15.40 5.06
N LEU A 64 15.77 16.00 3.90
CA LEU A 64 14.83 16.09 2.79
C LEU A 64 14.51 14.70 2.21
N GLU A 65 15.53 13.88 1.98
CA GLU A 65 15.39 12.50 1.49
C GLU A 65 14.55 11.65 2.47
N GLU A 66 14.82 11.73 3.77
CA GLU A 66 14.06 11.04 4.80
C GLU A 66 12.59 11.46 4.81
N ARG A 67 12.35 12.78 4.77
CA ARG A 67 10.99 13.34 4.72
C ARG A 67 10.24 12.83 3.49
N HIS A 68 10.87 12.86 2.31
CA HIS A 68 10.25 12.34 1.09
C HIS A 68 9.89 10.85 1.20
N LEU A 69 10.76 10.03 1.80
CA LEU A 69 10.44 8.61 2.02
C LEU A 69 9.24 8.43 2.95
N GLN A 70 9.16 9.22 4.02
CA GLN A 70 8.03 9.20 4.94
C GLN A 70 6.73 9.68 4.27
N GLU A 71 6.77 10.79 3.53
CA GLU A 71 5.63 11.34 2.80
C GLU A 71 5.10 10.36 1.76
N LYS A 72 6.00 9.74 0.98
CA LYS A 72 5.66 8.67 0.02
C LYS A 72 4.93 7.53 0.72
N HIS A 73 5.44 7.05 1.85
CA HIS A 73 4.80 5.99 2.62
C HIS A 73 3.40 6.38 3.11
N GLN A 74 3.24 7.57 3.69
CA GLN A 74 1.94 8.04 4.19
C GLN A 74 0.93 8.20 3.06
N LEU A 75 1.35 8.72 1.90
CA LEU A 75 0.48 8.86 0.73
C LEU A 75 -0.03 7.50 0.24
N LEU A 76 0.88 6.53 0.07
CA LEU A 76 0.52 5.17 -0.35
C LEU A 76 -0.39 4.49 0.68
N LYS A 77 -0.12 4.68 1.98
CA LYS A 77 -0.93 4.13 3.07
C LYS A 77 -2.34 4.70 3.08
N GLN A 78 -2.47 6.02 2.85
CA GLN A 78 -3.78 6.67 2.77
C GLN A 78 -4.55 6.21 1.52
N GLN A 79 -3.89 6.16 0.36
CA GLN A 79 -4.50 5.68 -0.88
C GLN A 79 -5.02 4.24 -0.74
N LEU A 80 -4.25 3.37 -0.09
CA LEU A 80 -4.65 1.99 0.20
C LEU A 80 -5.89 1.97 1.09
N LYS A 81 -5.89 2.72 2.20
CA LYS A 81 -7.06 2.83 3.10
C LYS A 81 -8.30 3.33 2.37
N ASP A 82 -8.18 4.35 1.53
CA ASP A 82 -9.30 4.90 0.76
C ASP A 82 -9.84 3.87 -0.24
N GLN A 83 -8.96 3.10 -0.89
CA GLN A 83 -9.37 2.02 -1.77
C GLN A 83 -10.17 0.94 -1.04
N TYR A 84 -9.69 0.46 0.12
CA TYR A 84 -10.41 -0.54 0.92
C TYR A 84 -11.66 0.01 1.58
N PHE A 85 -11.68 1.30 1.94
CA PHE A 85 -12.88 1.98 2.40
C PHE A 85 -13.96 1.95 1.33
N MET A 86 -13.63 2.29 0.08
CA MET A 86 -14.57 2.16 -1.03
C MET A 86 -15.01 0.71 -1.26
N GLN A 87 -14.10 -0.27 -1.17
CA GLN A 87 -14.46 -1.68 -1.33
C GLN A 87 -15.43 -2.15 -0.23
N ARG A 88 -15.18 -1.78 1.04
CA ARG A 88 -16.08 -2.04 2.16
C ARG A 88 -17.43 -1.37 1.96
N HIS A 89 -17.45 -0.10 1.57
CA HIS A 89 -18.69 0.62 1.29
C HIS A 89 -19.49 -0.03 0.15
N GLN A 90 -18.83 -0.45 -0.94
CA GLN A 90 -19.50 -1.17 -2.03
C GLN A 90 -20.00 -2.54 -1.60
N LEU A 91 -19.25 -3.26 -0.77
CA LEU A 91 -19.68 -4.55 -0.22
C LEU A 91 -20.92 -4.38 0.67
N LEU A 92 -20.86 -3.43 1.60
CA LEU A 92 -21.99 -3.07 2.46
C LEU A 92 -23.17 -2.62 1.62
N LYS A 93 -23.02 -1.77 0.60
CA LYS A 93 -24.12 -1.36 -0.28
C LYS A 93 -24.75 -2.53 -1.05
N ARG A 94 -23.98 -3.58 -1.37
CA ARG A 94 -24.53 -4.83 -1.94
C ARG A 94 -25.32 -5.63 -0.89
N HIS A 95 -24.91 -5.60 0.37
CA HIS A 95 -25.58 -6.29 1.48
C HIS A 95 -26.77 -5.49 2.06
N GLU A 96 -26.70 -4.16 2.10
CA GLU A 96 -27.61 -3.23 2.80
C GLU A 96 -28.83 -2.83 1.96
N LYS A 97 -28.78 -2.98 0.62
CA LYS A 97 -29.98 -2.87 -0.23
C LYS A 97 -31.13 -3.81 0.19
N THR A 98 -30.85 -4.77 1.08
CA THR A 98 -31.82 -5.66 1.73
C THR A 98 -32.57 -5.05 2.93
N LEU A 99 -32.12 -3.94 3.53
CA LEU A 99 -32.78 -3.27 4.66
C LEU A 99 -33.39 -1.91 4.30
N THR A 100 -32.84 -1.20 3.31
CA THR A 100 -33.32 0.13 2.87
C THR A 100 -34.33 0.07 1.71
N SER A 101 -35.19 -0.96 1.67
CA SER A 101 -36.32 -1.07 0.71
C SER A 101 -37.49 -0.11 1.02
N LEU A 102 -37.21 1.06 1.60
CA LEU A 102 -38.16 2.16 1.73
C LEU A 102 -37.65 3.50 1.19
N LEU A 103 -36.39 3.61 0.74
CA LEU A 103 -35.86 4.91 0.31
C LEU A 103 -34.71 4.78 -0.71
N THR A 104 -35.00 4.32 -1.93
CA THR A 104 -34.41 4.90 -3.17
C THR A 104 -34.93 4.21 -4.43
N HIS A 105 -35.85 4.90 -5.12
CA HIS A 105 -36.22 4.61 -6.50
C HIS A 105 -35.11 5.12 -7.45
N SER A 106 -34.22 4.24 -7.91
CA SER A 106 -33.40 4.52 -9.10
C SER A 106 -33.15 3.23 -9.90
N ILE A 107 -33.25 3.36 -11.22
CA ILE A 107 -33.26 2.27 -12.23
C ILE A 107 -31.97 1.43 -12.23
N THR A 108 -30.89 1.91 -11.59
CA THR A 108 -29.65 1.15 -11.36
C THR A 108 -29.77 0.11 -10.23
N ALA A 109 -30.83 0.16 -9.41
CA ALA A 109 -31.03 -0.77 -8.30
C ALA A 109 -31.51 -2.17 -8.74
N LEU A 110 -32.16 -2.28 -9.90
CA LEU A 110 -32.68 -3.54 -10.43
C LEU A 110 -31.59 -4.47 -11.01
N LEU A 111 -30.38 -3.97 -11.24
CA LEU A 111 -29.35 -4.71 -12.00
C LEU A 111 -28.21 -5.31 -11.16
N LEU A 112 -28.03 -4.97 -9.87
CA LEU A 112 -26.79 -5.36 -9.17
C LEU A 112 -26.85 -5.52 -7.63
N GLY A 113 -28.02 -5.77 -7.05
CA GLY A 113 -28.18 -5.93 -5.58
C GLY A 113 -29.11 -7.07 -5.18
N GLY A 114 -29.01 -8.21 -5.89
CA GLY A 114 -30.08 -9.22 -5.93
C GLY A 114 -29.99 -10.34 -4.90
N GLU A 115 -28.84 -10.74 -4.37
CA GLU A 115 -28.68 -12.13 -3.87
C GLU A 115 -29.56 -12.48 -2.65
N MET A 116 -29.63 -11.63 -1.61
CA MET A 116 -30.44 -11.93 -0.41
C MET A 116 -31.94 -11.73 -0.67
N GLU A 117 -32.30 -10.69 -1.41
CA GLU A 117 -33.69 -10.46 -1.82
C GLU A 117 -34.17 -11.51 -2.83
N GLN A 118 -33.31 -11.95 -3.73
CA GLN A 118 -33.53 -13.04 -4.68
C GLN A 118 -33.66 -14.35 -3.95
N MET A 119 -32.84 -14.62 -2.93
CA MET A 119 -32.98 -15.80 -2.07
C MET A 119 -34.31 -15.78 -1.31
N GLN A 120 -34.70 -14.64 -0.74
CA GLN A 120 -36.00 -14.48 -0.08
C GLN A 120 -37.17 -14.64 -1.04
N ARG A 121 -37.11 -14.01 -2.23
CA ARG A 121 -38.13 -14.15 -3.28
C ARG A 121 -38.20 -15.58 -3.81
N TYR A 122 -37.06 -16.26 -3.94
CA TYR A 122 -36.98 -17.66 -4.35
C TYR A 122 -37.63 -18.57 -3.30
N ASN A 123 -37.27 -18.43 -2.03
CA ASN A 123 -37.87 -19.16 -0.92
C ASN A 123 -39.39 -18.92 -0.84
N GLN A 124 -39.85 -17.67 -1.04
CA GLN A 124 -41.28 -17.35 -1.09
C GLN A 124 -41.99 -18.06 -2.24
N ARG A 125 -41.40 -18.10 -3.44
CA ARG A 125 -41.96 -18.84 -4.58
C ARG A 125 -42.07 -20.34 -4.29
N LEU A 126 -41.06 -20.95 -3.69
CA LEU A 126 -41.09 -22.36 -3.29
C LEU A 126 -42.23 -22.65 -2.29
N ILE A 127 -42.41 -21.79 -1.30
CA ILE A 127 -43.50 -21.88 -0.32
C ILE A 127 -44.85 -21.79 -1.03
N GLU A 128 -45.01 -20.84 -1.95
CA GLU A 128 -46.26 -20.63 -2.67
C GLU A 128 -46.59 -21.79 -3.62
N GLU A 129 -45.60 -22.34 -4.33
CA GLU A 129 -45.75 -23.53 -5.17
C GLU A 129 -46.19 -24.75 -4.35
N MET A 130 -45.62 -24.93 -3.16
CA MET A 130 -46.00 -26.03 -2.26
C MET A 130 -47.42 -25.86 -1.72
N LYS A 131 -47.82 -24.65 -1.31
CA LYS A 131 -49.21 -24.35 -0.93
C LYS A 131 -50.19 -24.63 -2.07
N ASN A 132 -49.85 -24.23 -3.29
CA ASN A 132 -50.67 -24.46 -4.48
C ASN A 132 -50.83 -25.96 -4.77
N ARG A 133 -49.75 -26.75 -4.68
CA ARG A 133 -49.81 -28.21 -4.81
C ARG A 133 -50.70 -28.85 -3.75
N GLN A 134 -50.53 -28.47 -2.49
CA GLN A 134 -51.34 -28.97 -1.38
C GLN A 134 -52.81 -28.57 -1.51
N ALA A 135 -53.13 -27.38 -2.01
CA ALA A 135 -54.49 -26.95 -2.29
C ALA A 135 -55.14 -27.81 -3.39
N GLN A 136 -54.43 -28.12 -4.47
CA GLN A 136 -54.91 -28.99 -5.53
C GLN A 136 -55.15 -30.43 -5.03
N GLU A 137 -54.22 -30.98 -4.25
CA GLU A 137 -54.34 -32.32 -3.66
C GLU A 137 -55.54 -32.43 -2.70
N ARG A 138 -55.74 -31.42 -1.83
CA ARG A 138 -56.90 -31.33 -0.93
C ARG A 138 -58.22 -31.26 -1.70
N GLY A 139 -58.26 -30.53 -2.81
CA GLY A 139 -59.44 -30.42 -3.66
C GLY A 139 -59.78 -31.70 -4.44
N ARG A 140 -58.77 -32.49 -4.82
CA ARG A 140 -58.95 -33.75 -5.58
C ARG A 140 -59.36 -34.93 -4.69
N LEU A 141 -58.83 -35.01 -3.47
CA LEU A 141 -59.01 -36.17 -2.58
C LEU A 141 -60.49 -36.54 -2.33
N PRO A 142 -61.43 -35.62 -2.04
CA PRO A 142 -62.84 -35.99 -1.82
C PRO A 142 -63.53 -36.57 -3.06
N LYS A 143 -63.08 -36.19 -4.27
CA LYS A 143 -63.61 -36.78 -5.51
C LYS A 143 -63.14 -38.23 -5.66
N ILE A 144 -61.85 -38.46 -5.41
CA ILE A 144 -61.23 -39.79 -5.46
C ILE A 144 -61.87 -40.72 -4.42
N GLN A 145 -62.00 -40.26 -3.16
CA GLN A 145 -62.62 -41.04 -2.08
C GLN A 145 -64.06 -41.44 -2.41
N ARG A 146 -64.86 -40.55 -3.02
CA ARG A 146 -66.23 -40.88 -3.46
C ARG A 146 -66.26 -41.93 -4.56
N SER A 147 -65.40 -41.81 -5.58
CA SER A 147 -65.33 -42.81 -6.65
C SER A 147 -64.86 -44.17 -6.14
N GLU A 148 -63.84 -44.19 -5.27
CA GLU A 148 -63.33 -45.43 -4.69
C GLU A 148 -64.34 -46.10 -3.77
N ALA A 149 -65.01 -45.33 -2.91
CA ALA A 149 -66.04 -45.87 -2.02
C ALA A 149 -67.19 -46.50 -2.81
N LYS A 150 -67.60 -45.87 -3.93
CA LYS A 150 -68.60 -46.44 -4.84
C LYS A 150 -68.14 -47.79 -5.40
N THR A 151 -66.89 -47.87 -5.89
CA THR A 151 -66.31 -49.11 -6.42
C THR A 151 -66.18 -50.19 -5.35
N ARG A 152 -65.65 -49.85 -4.17
CA ARG A 152 -65.49 -50.77 -3.02
C ARG A 152 -66.84 -51.29 -2.51
N MET A 153 -67.84 -50.42 -2.41
CA MET A 153 -69.22 -50.80 -2.05
C MET A 153 -69.84 -51.74 -3.08
N ALA A 154 -69.64 -51.48 -4.39
CA ALA A 154 -70.12 -52.37 -5.45
C ALA A 154 -69.46 -53.75 -5.39
N MET A 155 -68.14 -53.80 -5.15
CA MET A 155 -67.40 -55.05 -4.95
C MET A 155 -67.88 -55.81 -3.71
N PHE A 156 -68.08 -55.12 -2.59
CA PHE A 156 -68.59 -55.73 -1.36
C PHE A 156 -69.99 -56.31 -1.54
N LYS A 157 -70.91 -55.57 -2.19
CA LYS A 157 -72.24 -56.08 -2.54
C LYS A 157 -72.19 -57.30 -3.46
N LYS A 158 -71.27 -57.32 -4.43
CA LYS A 158 -71.06 -58.48 -5.32
C LYS A 158 -70.53 -59.68 -4.54
N SER A 159 -69.57 -59.48 -3.63
CA SER A 159 -69.06 -60.53 -2.73
C SER A 159 -70.17 -61.07 -1.82
N LEU A 160 -70.96 -60.22 -1.18
CA LEU A 160 -72.10 -60.66 -0.37
C LEU A 160 -73.09 -61.54 -1.16
N ARG A 161 -73.40 -61.19 -2.42
CA ARG A 161 -74.28 -62.05 -3.25
C ARG A 161 -73.72 -63.45 -3.53
N ILE A 162 -72.40 -63.61 -3.53
CA ILE A 162 -71.74 -64.89 -3.81
C ILE A 162 -71.55 -65.72 -2.52
N THR A 163 -71.31 -65.05 -1.39
CA THR A 163 -70.90 -65.69 -0.13
C THR A 163 -71.97 -65.66 0.97
N SER A 164 -73.05 -64.91 0.82
CA SER A 164 -74.09 -64.81 1.85
C SER A 164 -75.04 -66.01 1.84
N THR A 165 -75.13 -66.66 3.00
CA THR A 165 -76.13 -67.68 3.33
C THR A 165 -77.15 -67.17 4.38
N GLY A 166 -77.11 -65.87 4.69
CA GLY A 166 -77.90 -65.23 5.76
C GLY A 166 -79.21 -64.60 5.28
N THR A 167 -79.99 -64.07 6.22
CA THR A 167 -81.26 -63.39 5.89
C THR A 167 -81.02 -61.98 5.31
N PRO A 168 -81.97 -61.43 4.53
CA PRO A 168 -81.85 -60.09 3.95
C PRO A 168 -81.54 -58.98 4.98
N GLU A 169 -82.02 -59.13 6.22
CA GLU A 169 -81.76 -58.21 7.33
C GLU A 169 -80.29 -58.22 7.77
N GLN A 170 -79.66 -59.41 7.83
CA GLN A 170 -78.25 -59.55 8.18
C GLN A 170 -77.33 -58.94 7.12
N ASP A 171 -77.71 -59.03 5.85
CA ASP A 171 -76.95 -58.42 4.76
C ASP A 171 -77.06 -56.89 4.75
N ARG A 172 -78.22 -56.34 5.13
CA ARG A 172 -78.38 -54.88 5.34
C ARG A 172 -77.45 -54.37 6.43
N GLU A 173 -77.36 -55.08 7.55
CA GLU A 173 -76.49 -54.70 8.67
C GLU A 173 -75.00 -54.80 8.28
N LYS A 174 -74.58 -55.84 7.56
CA LYS A 174 -73.21 -55.95 7.01
C LYS A 174 -72.86 -54.81 6.06
N ILE A 175 -73.79 -54.38 5.21
CA ILE A 175 -73.59 -53.22 4.32
C ILE A 175 -73.42 -51.92 5.11
N LYS A 176 -74.19 -51.74 6.18
CA LYS A 176 -74.09 -50.57 7.07
C LYS A 176 -72.74 -50.53 7.81
N GLN A 177 -72.28 -51.68 8.32
CA GLN A 177 -70.97 -51.79 8.96
C GLN A 177 -69.83 -51.50 8.00
N PHE A 178 -69.91 -52.01 6.75
CA PHE A 178 -68.93 -51.70 5.71
C PHE A 178 -68.90 -50.21 5.37
N ALA A 179 -70.06 -49.55 5.26
CA ALA A 179 -70.13 -48.11 5.04
C ALA A 179 -69.49 -47.31 6.19
N ALA A 180 -69.74 -47.70 7.45
CA ALA A 180 -69.11 -47.06 8.61
C ALA A 180 -67.58 -47.26 8.64
N GLN A 181 -67.10 -48.44 8.25
CA GLN A 181 -65.67 -48.74 8.14
C GLN A 181 -65.01 -47.94 6.99
N GLU A 182 -65.70 -47.82 5.86
CA GLU A 182 -65.30 -47.01 4.71
C GLU A 182 -65.16 -45.53 5.09
N ASP A 183 -66.14 -44.97 5.80
CA ASP A 183 -66.10 -43.60 6.31
C ASP A 183 -64.95 -43.37 7.29
N LYS A 184 -64.68 -44.34 8.18
CA LYS A 184 -63.53 -44.30 9.09
C LYS A 184 -62.21 -44.29 8.30
N ARG A 185 -62.07 -45.12 7.26
CA ARG A 185 -60.87 -45.13 6.42
C ARG A 185 -60.67 -43.77 5.73
N GLN A 186 -61.73 -43.21 5.15
CA GLN A 186 -61.65 -41.91 4.49
C GLN A 186 -61.26 -40.77 5.44
N LYS A 187 -61.79 -40.78 6.67
CA LYS A 187 -61.40 -39.82 7.72
C LYS A 187 -59.92 -39.95 8.07
N ASN A 188 -59.42 -41.17 8.27
CA ASN A 188 -58.01 -41.42 8.57
C ASN A 188 -57.08 -40.99 7.43
N GLU A 189 -57.47 -41.25 6.18
CA GLU A 189 -56.69 -40.82 5.01
C GLU A 189 -56.62 -39.30 4.89
N ARG A 190 -57.73 -38.57 5.16
CA ARG A 190 -57.71 -37.10 5.22
C ARG A 190 -56.80 -36.58 6.32
N LEU A 191 -56.84 -37.20 7.51
CA LEU A 191 -55.95 -36.84 8.62
C LEU A 191 -54.48 -37.07 8.25
N HIS A 192 -54.16 -38.22 7.65
CA HIS A 192 -52.81 -38.54 7.22
C HIS A 192 -52.30 -37.58 6.13
N GLN A 193 -53.14 -37.24 5.14
CA GLN A 193 -52.81 -36.23 4.14
C GLN A 193 -52.51 -34.87 4.78
N HIS A 194 -53.35 -34.43 5.74
CA HIS A 194 -53.14 -33.16 6.43
C HIS A 194 -51.83 -33.14 7.22
N GLN A 195 -51.53 -34.20 7.98
CA GLN A 195 -50.26 -34.33 8.70
C GLN A 195 -49.05 -34.32 7.76
N LYS A 196 -49.15 -35.01 6.60
CA LYS A 196 -48.11 -34.99 5.57
C LYS A 196 -47.88 -33.58 5.05
N HIS A 197 -48.94 -32.83 4.75
CA HIS A 197 -48.85 -31.44 4.27
C HIS A 197 -48.21 -30.52 5.31
N GLU A 198 -48.60 -30.64 6.58
CA GLU A 198 -48.01 -29.89 7.70
C GLU A 198 -46.51 -30.17 7.85
N ASN A 199 -46.10 -31.44 7.82
CA ASN A 199 -44.69 -31.81 7.92
C ASN A 199 -43.87 -31.26 6.75
N GLN A 200 -44.36 -31.40 5.51
CA GLN A 200 -43.70 -30.84 4.32
C GLN A 200 -43.56 -29.32 4.38
N MET A 201 -44.56 -28.61 4.89
CA MET A 201 -44.50 -27.16 5.07
C MET A 201 -43.45 -26.76 6.09
N ARG A 202 -43.40 -27.46 7.23
CA ARG A 202 -42.40 -27.23 8.28
C ARG A 202 -40.98 -27.46 7.76
N ASP A 203 -40.76 -28.58 7.08
CA ASP A 203 -39.43 -28.92 6.54
C ASP A 203 -38.97 -27.90 5.50
N LEU A 204 -39.87 -27.45 4.62
CA LEU A 204 -39.57 -26.41 3.65
C LEU A 204 -39.25 -25.06 4.31
N GLN A 205 -39.98 -24.67 5.35
CA GLN A 205 -39.68 -23.45 6.12
C GLN A 205 -38.30 -23.52 6.76
N LEU A 206 -37.97 -24.65 7.42
CA LEU A 206 -36.65 -24.86 8.01
C LEU A 206 -35.53 -24.80 6.95
N GLN A 207 -35.77 -25.33 5.76
CA GLN A 207 -34.84 -25.22 4.64
C GLN A 207 -34.67 -23.77 4.18
N CYS A 208 -35.76 -23.01 4.05
CA CYS A 208 -35.70 -21.59 3.68
C CYS A 208 -34.90 -20.77 4.70
N ASP A 209 -35.11 -21.03 6.00
CA ASP A 209 -34.39 -20.37 7.09
C ASP A 209 -32.91 -20.78 7.14
N ALA A 210 -32.59 -22.03 6.82
CA ALA A 210 -31.22 -22.50 6.69
C ALA A 210 -30.50 -21.79 5.52
N ASN A 211 -31.13 -21.72 4.35
CA ASN A 211 -30.59 -21.04 3.18
C ASN A 211 -30.28 -19.56 3.46
N LEU A 212 -31.16 -18.88 4.22
CA LEU A 212 -30.95 -17.47 4.58
C LEU A 212 -29.77 -17.30 5.55
N ARG A 213 -29.62 -18.20 6.53
CA ARG A 213 -28.51 -18.18 7.48
C ARG A 213 -27.18 -18.45 6.79
N GLU A 214 -27.12 -19.43 5.90
CA GLU A 214 -25.92 -19.75 5.11
C GLU A 214 -25.49 -18.55 4.25
N LEU A 215 -26.45 -17.90 3.56
CA LEU A 215 -26.16 -16.70 2.78
C LEU A 215 -25.61 -15.56 3.65
N GLN A 216 -26.18 -15.34 4.83
CA GLN A 216 -25.68 -14.35 5.79
C GLN A 216 -24.26 -14.69 6.26
N GLN A 217 -23.98 -15.97 6.53
CA GLN A 217 -22.66 -16.43 6.92
C GLN A 217 -21.63 -16.14 5.82
N LEU A 218 -21.93 -16.47 4.56
CA LEU A 218 -21.06 -16.19 3.42
C LEU A 218 -20.78 -14.69 3.25
N GLN A 219 -21.78 -13.84 3.49
CA GLN A 219 -21.61 -12.38 3.47
C GLN A 219 -20.69 -11.88 4.59
N ASN A 220 -20.81 -12.46 5.80
CA ASN A 220 -19.95 -12.14 6.93
C ASN A 220 -18.50 -12.59 6.67
N GLU A 221 -18.31 -13.81 6.16
CA GLU A 221 -17.00 -14.34 5.78
C GLU A 221 -16.34 -13.45 4.72
N LYS A 222 -17.09 -13.00 3.71
CA LYS A 222 -16.59 -12.05 2.70
C LYS A 222 -16.15 -10.71 3.30
N CYS A 223 -16.86 -10.22 4.32
CA CYS A 223 -16.48 -9.00 5.04
C CYS A 223 -15.20 -9.22 5.85
N HIS A 224 -15.11 -10.34 6.58
CA HIS A 224 -13.92 -10.70 7.35
C HIS A 224 -12.68 -10.82 6.46
N LEU A 225 -12.77 -11.57 5.36
CA LEU A 225 -11.67 -11.72 4.40
C LEU A 225 -11.22 -10.38 3.80
N LEU A 226 -12.15 -9.46 3.55
CA LEU A 226 -11.81 -8.13 3.04
C LEU A 226 -10.97 -7.34 4.06
N ILE A 227 -11.34 -7.39 5.34
CA ILE A 227 -10.61 -6.71 6.43
C ILE A 227 -9.24 -7.37 6.69
N GLU A 228 -9.18 -8.70 6.66
CA GLU A 228 -7.92 -9.43 6.78
C GLU A 228 -6.97 -9.06 5.65
N HIS A 229 -7.47 -9.02 4.41
CA HIS A 229 -6.67 -8.61 3.26
C HIS A 229 -6.22 -7.14 3.33
N GLU A 230 -7.07 -6.22 3.81
CA GLU A 230 -6.71 -4.81 4.09
C GLU A 230 -5.55 -4.75 5.10
N THR A 231 -5.69 -5.49 6.20
CA THR A 231 -4.70 -5.52 7.29
C THR A 231 -3.37 -6.08 6.81
N GLN A 232 -3.41 -7.18 6.06
CA GLN A 232 -2.23 -7.81 5.49
C GLN A 232 -1.53 -6.87 4.49
N LYS A 233 -2.27 -6.18 3.62
CA LYS A 233 -1.67 -5.22 2.68
C LYS A 233 -1.06 -3.99 3.36
N LEU A 234 -1.69 -3.48 4.42
CA LEU A 234 -1.10 -2.41 5.22
C LEU A 234 0.21 -2.86 5.89
N LYS A 235 0.24 -4.09 6.40
CA LYS A 235 1.45 -4.67 7.00
C LYS A 235 2.58 -4.83 5.98
N GLU A 236 2.28 -5.38 4.80
CA GLU A 236 3.25 -5.50 3.70
C GLU A 236 3.84 -4.13 3.31
N LEU A 237 2.99 -3.09 3.21
CA LEU A 237 3.43 -1.74 2.91
C LEU A 237 4.33 -1.13 4.01
N ASP A 238 3.99 -1.37 5.28
CA ASP A 238 4.81 -0.94 6.43
C ASP A 238 6.17 -1.66 6.45
N GLU A 239 6.21 -2.96 6.11
CA GLU A 239 7.43 -3.76 6.00
C GLU A 239 8.33 -3.28 4.85
N GLU A 240 7.75 -3.01 3.68
CA GLU A 240 8.46 -2.47 2.52
C GLU A 240 9.09 -1.10 2.83
N HIS A 241 8.33 -0.20 3.48
CA HIS A 241 8.85 1.10 3.90
C HIS A 241 9.99 0.97 4.92
N SER A 242 9.86 0.06 5.89
CA SER A 242 10.92 -0.20 6.87
C SER A 242 12.20 -0.71 6.19
N GLN A 243 12.06 -1.57 5.17
CA GLN A 243 13.19 -2.06 4.39
C GLN A 243 13.81 -0.95 3.52
N GLU A 244 13.01 -0.12 2.86
CA GLU A 244 13.48 1.05 2.08
C GLU A 244 14.26 2.03 2.96
N LEU A 245 13.77 2.33 4.17
CA LEU A 245 14.49 3.16 5.15
C LEU A 245 15.81 2.54 5.58
N LYS A 246 15.84 1.23 5.81
CA LYS A 246 17.07 0.52 6.19
C LYS A 246 18.12 0.62 5.08
N GLU A 247 17.74 0.36 3.84
CA GLU A 247 18.64 0.45 2.69
C GLU A 247 19.13 1.88 2.43
N TRP A 248 18.24 2.86 2.57
CA TRP A 248 18.62 4.28 2.47
C TRP A 248 19.66 4.66 3.54
N ARG A 249 19.45 4.27 4.82
CA ARG A 249 20.43 4.52 5.89
C ARG A 249 21.78 3.86 5.62
N GLU A 250 21.80 2.66 5.06
CA GLU A 250 23.05 1.99 4.67
C GLU A 250 23.78 2.74 3.55
N LYS A 251 23.07 3.40 2.63
CA LYS A 251 23.68 4.27 1.59
C LYS A 251 24.22 5.59 2.16
N LEU A 252 23.67 6.10 3.27
CA LEU A 252 24.17 7.32 3.92
C LEU A 252 25.57 7.14 4.53
N ARG A 253 25.84 5.99 5.15
CA ARG A 253 27.12 5.70 5.81
C ARG A 253 28.34 5.92 4.91
N PRO A 254 28.44 5.31 3.71
CA PRO A 254 29.58 5.52 2.82
C PRO A 254 29.64 6.95 2.28
N ARG A 255 28.50 7.60 2.03
CA ARG A 255 28.44 9.01 1.59
C ARG A 255 29.05 9.96 2.63
N LYS A 256 28.67 9.77 3.91
CA LYS A 256 29.28 10.51 5.04
C LYS A 256 30.77 10.23 5.15
N LYS A 257 31.17 8.96 5.04
CA LYS A 257 32.58 8.55 5.13
C LYS A 257 33.43 9.20 4.02
N ALA A 258 32.97 9.17 2.77
CA ALA A 258 33.65 9.78 1.64
C ALA A 258 33.85 11.30 1.83
N LEU A 259 32.84 12.00 2.38
CA LEU A 259 32.93 13.42 2.68
C LEU A 259 34.03 13.75 3.70
N GLU A 260 34.16 12.93 4.75
CA GLU A 260 35.19 13.12 5.77
C GLU A 260 36.58 12.70 5.27
N GLU A 261 36.68 11.65 4.45
CA GLU A 261 37.94 11.24 3.82
C GLU A 261 38.48 12.29 2.84
N GLU A 262 37.60 12.92 2.04
CA GLU A 262 38.01 14.01 1.14
C GLU A 262 38.54 15.22 1.91
N PHE A 263 37.91 15.55 3.05
CA PHE A 263 38.38 16.62 3.93
C PHE A 263 39.74 16.30 4.55
N ALA A 264 39.91 15.08 5.08
CA ALA A 264 41.18 14.63 5.63
C ALA A 264 42.30 14.69 4.58
N ARG A 265 42.02 14.26 3.34
CA ARG A 265 42.99 14.36 2.23
C ARG A 265 43.41 15.80 1.95
N LYS A 266 42.45 16.74 1.86
CA LYS A 266 42.75 18.17 1.64
C LYS A 266 43.56 18.79 2.77
N LEU A 267 43.29 18.38 4.01
CA LEU A 267 44.05 18.85 5.17
C LEU A 267 45.51 18.36 5.10
N GLN A 268 45.73 17.11 4.74
CA GLN A 268 47.06 16.55 4.52
C GLN A 268 47.78 17.24 3.35
N GLU A 269 47.09 17.50 2.23
CA GLU A 269 47.64 18.24 1.09
C GLU A 269 48.08 19.67 1.49
N GLN A 270 47.26 20.41 2.26
CA GLN A 270 47.64 21.73 2.79
C GLN A 270 48.84 21.63 3.74
N GLU A 271 48.86 20.64 4.63
CA GLU A 271 49.97 20.46 5.57
C GLU A 271 51.30 20.21 4.86
N VAL A 272 51.31 19.35 3.83
CA VAL A 272 52.49 19.09 2.99
C VAL A 272 52.89 20.37 2.23
N PHE A 273 51.95 21.07 1.62
CA PHE A 273 52.21 22.30 0.87
C PHE A 273 52.90 23.39 1.72
N PHE A 274 52.39 23.63 2.93
CA PHE A 274 52.95 24.65 3.82
C PHE A 274 54.22 24.19 4.56
N LYS A 275 54.39 22.88 4.85
CA LYS A 275 55.65 22.34 5.40
C LYS A 275 56.79 22.44 4.38
N MET A 276 56.56 22.04 3.13
CA MET A 276 57.57 22.10 2.05
C MET A 276 57.94 23.55 1.69
N SER A 277 57.04 24.50 1.92
CA SER A 277 57.30 25.93 1.71
C SER A 277 58.18 26.57 2.81
N GLY A 278 58.43 25.88 3.92
CA GLY A 278 59.27 26.33 5.03
C GLY A 278 60.77 26.42 4.73
N GLU A 279 61.26 25.61 3.78
CA GLU A 279 62.69 25.49 3.44
C GLU A 279 63.15 26.41 2.29
N SER A 280 62.23 27.17 1.68
CA SER A 280 62.59 28.01 0.52
C SER A 280 63.43 29.22 0.96
N GLU A 281 64.73 29.17 0.64
CA GLU A 281 65.72 30.21 0.89
C GLU A 281 65.32 31.56 0.30
N CYS A 282 65.60 32.61 1.06
CA CYS A 282 65.29 33.99 0.72
C CYS A 282 66.12 34.42 -0.48
N LEU A 283 65.49 34.51 -1.66
CA LEU A 283 66.14 35.12 -2.82
C LEU A 283 65.97 36.63 -2.75
N ASN A 284 67.09 37.29 -2.44
CA ASN A 284 67.47 38.69 -2.61
C ASN A 284 66.32 39.68 -3.00
N PRO A 285 65.96 40.65 -2.13
CA PRO A 285 64.95 41.67 -2.41
C PRO A 285 65.24 42.58 -3.63
N SER A 286 66.47 42.61 -4.12
CA SER A 286 66.90 43.49 -5.23
C SER A 286 66.62 42.92 -6.63
N ALA A 287 66.12 41.69 -6.74
CA ALA A 287 65.70 41.14 -8.02
C ALA A 287 64.27 41.60 -8.35
N GLN A 288 64.13 42.63 -9.19
CA GLN A 288 62.86 43.15 -9.75
C GLN A 288 62.04 42.14 -10.58
N SER A 289 62.32 40.85 -10.48
CA SER A 289 61.57 39.80 -11.16
C SER A 289 61.29 38.68 -10.17
N ARG A 290 60.08 38.70 -9.60
CA ARG A 290 59.32 37.51 -9.20
C ARG A 290 57.91 37.90 -8.74
N ILE A 291 56.98 37.74 -9.67
CA ILE A 291 55.61 37.35 -9.35
C ILE A 291 55.67 36.21 -8.33
N SER A 292 55.01 36.41 -7.19
CA SER A 292 54.72 35.40 -6.18
C SER A 292 54.22 34.13 -6.88
N LYS A 293 55.06 33.08 -6.92
CA LYS A 293 54.72 31.76 -7.47
C LYS A 293 53.82 30.96 -6.52
N PHE A 294 52.91 31.63 -5.81
CA PHE A 294 51.89 30.96 -5.00
C PHE A 294 50.72 30.44 -5.83
N TYR A 295 50.61 30.83 -7.11
CA TYR A 295 49.71 30.21 -8.07
C TYR A 295 50.43 29.99 -9.41
N PRO A 296 50.52 28.75 -9.92
CA PRO A 296 50.83 28.53 -11.33
C PRO A 296 49.60 28.98 -12.13
N ILE A 297 49.66 30.17 -12.74
CA ILE A 297 48.73 30.51 -13.81
C ILE A 297 49.18 29.70 -15.04
N PRO A 298 48.34 28.81 -15.60
CA PRO A 298 48.70 28.08 -16.80
C PRO A 298 48.90 29.07 -17.95
N ARG A 299 50.15 29.26 -18.39
CA ARG A 299 50.45 29.93 -19.67
C ARG A 299 50.14 28.96 -20.79
N GLY A 300 48.87 28.90 -21.17
CA GLY A 300 48.41 28.05 -22.27
C GLY A 300 46.93 27.71 -22.21
N ALA A 301 46.06 28.71 -22.17
CA ALA A 301 44.63 28.54 -22.46
C ALA A 301 43.97 29.87 -22.88
N LEU A 302 44.57 30.59 -23.84
CA LEU A 302 43.78 31.41 -24.76
C LEU A 302 43.27 30.48 -25.86
N GLY A 303 42.31 29.65 -25.49
CA GLY A 303 41.65 28.68 -26.36
C GLY A 303 40.23 28.48 -25.84
N ALA A 304 39.31 29.23 -26.43
CA ALA A 304 37.87 29.01 -26.44
C ALA A 304 37.25 28.37 -25.18
N VAL A 305 36.86 29.19 -24.20
CA VAL A 305 35.74 28.81 -23.32
C VAL A 305 34.47 29.26 -24.02
N GLN A 306 33.93 28.38 -24.86
CA GLN A 306 32.54 28.45 -25.24
C GLN A 306 31.74 28.14 -23.98
N THR A 307 31.10 29.15 -23.40
CA THR A 307 30.09 28.98 -22.36
C THR A 307 28.94 28.18 -22.96
N VAL A 308 28.96 26.87 -22.75
CA VAL A 308 27.78 26.02 -22.93
C VAL A 308 26.91 26.28 -21.71
N LEU A 309 25.95 27.20 -21.85
CA LEU A 309 24.77 27.22 -21.02
C LEU A 309 24.09 25.84 -21.15
N PRO A 310 23.67 25.17 -20.06
CA PRO A 310 22.77 24.04 -20.22
C PRO A 310 21.45 24.55 -20.81
N ASP A 311 20.97 23.88 -21.88
CA ASP A 311 19.67 24.18 -22.47
C ASP A 311 18.56 24.14 -21.40
N PRO A 312 17.58 25.06 -21.46
CA PRO A 312 16.42 24.99 -20.59
C PRO A 312 15.65 23.68 -20.86
N PRO A 313 15.05 23.05 -19.82
CA PRO A 313 14.27 21.84 -20.00
C PRO A 313 13.11 22.09 -20.99
N PRO A 314 12.76 21.12 -21.84
CA PRO A 314 11.65 21.28 -22.78
C PRO A 314 10.36 21.57 -22.01
N PRO A 315 9.48 22.44 -22.54
CA PRO A 315 8.19 22.68 -21.93
C PRO A 315 7.39 21.37 -21.86
N LEU A 316 6.83 21.09 -20.69
CA LEU A 316 5.90 19.98 -20.50
C LEU A 316 4.76 20.09 -21.53
N PRO A 317 4.32 18.98 -22.14
CA PRO A 317 3.24 19.03 -23.12
C PRO A 317 1.99 19.60 -22.44
N PHE A 318 1.49 20.70 -23.00
CA PHE A 318 0.15 21.20 -22.74
C PHE A 318 -0.83 20.07 -23.04
N THR A 319 -1.43 19.49 -22.01
CA THR A 319 -2.64 18.70 -22.17
C THR A 319 -3.74 19.68 -22.57
N LEU A 320 -4.05 19.69 -23.87
CA LEU A 320 -5.31 20.24 -24.36
C LEU A 320 -6.43 19.49 -23.66
N ALA A 321 -7.06 20.14 -22.69
CA ALA A 321 -8.35 19.74 -22.19
C ALA A 321 -9.35 19.83 -23.36
N THR A 322 -9.57 18.70 -24.03
CA THR A 322 -10.78 18.51 -24.83
C THR A 322 -11.95 18.53 -23.86
N SER A 323 -12.58 19.70 -23.79
CA SER A 323 -13.92 19.88 -23.25
C SER A 323 -14.87 19.21 -24.23
N ASP A 324 -15.13 17.92 -24.07
CA ASP A 324 -16.24 17.29 -24.77
C ASP A 324 -17.55 17.66 -24.06
N ASN A 325 -18.25 18.55 -24.76
CA ASN A 325 -19.56 19.07 -24.48
C ASN A 325 -20.56 18.24 -25.30
N GLN A 326 -21.24 17.28 -24.68
CA GLN A 326 -22.47 16.63 -25.16
C GLN A 326 -23.29 16.32 -23.89
N SER A 327 -24.43 16.95 -23.55
CA SER A 327 -25.64 17.26 -24.32
C SER A 327 -26.13 16.07 -25.14
N THR A 328 -26.71 15.07 -24.47
CA THR A 328 -28.12 14.63 -24.61
C THR A 328 -28.47 13.61 -23.54
#